data_AF-A0A0M0KI50-F1
#
_entry.id   AF-A0A0M0KI50-F1
#
_cell.length_a   1.000
_cell.length_b   1.000
_cell.length_c   1.000
_cell.angle_alpha   90.00
_cell.angle_beta   90.00
_cell.angle_gamma   90.00
#
_symmetry.space_group_name_H-M   'P 1'
#
loop_
_entity.id
_entity.type
_entity.pdbx_description
1 polymer ?
#
loop_
_entity_poly.entity_id
_entity_poly.type
_entity_poly.pdbx_seq_one_letter_code
_entity_poly.pdbx_strand_id
1 'polypeptide(L)'
;MKAAGVVRKIDDLGRLVIPKEIRKVNGWEAGTPMEFFVSNDGMVVREFVAFDEEKEAIKEGLVYAIDHTDNPAVKEMLERALVHLKNN
;
A
#
# COMPACT_ATOMS: atom_id res chain seq x y z
N MET A 1 1.93 7.58 -16.49
CA MET A 1 1.12 8.36 -15.53
C MET A 1 -0.19 8.75 -16.19
N LYS A 2 -1.32 8.62 -15.50
CA LYS A 2 -2.62 9.08 -16.02
C LYS A 2 -2.89 10.48 -15.47
N ALA A 3 -3.13 11.45 -16.34
CA ALA A 3 -3.46 12.79 -15.90
C ALA A 3 -4.84 12.78 -15.22
N ALA A 4 -4.94 13.34 -14.01
CA ALA A 4 -6.21 13.49 -13.32
C ALA A 4 -7.14 14.53 -13.98
N GLY A 5 -6.59 15.38 -14.86
CA GLY A 5 -7.36 16.39 -15.60
C GLY A 5 -7.88 17.55 -14.73
N VAL A 6 -7.43 17.65 -13.47
CA VAL A 6 -7.87 18.66 -12.51
C VAL A 6 -6.69 19.51 -12.06
N VAL A 7 -6.88 20.82 -12.06
CA VAL A 7 -5.89 21.80 -11.58
C VAL A 7 -6.34 22.40 -10.25
N ARG A 8 -5.45 22.45 -9.27
CA ARG A 8 -5.67 23.07 -7.96
C ARG A 8 -4.54 24.03 -7.62
N LYS A 9 -4.90 25.12 -6.95
CA LYS A 9 -3.94 26.03 -6.35
C LYS A 9 -3.49 25.47 -5.01
N ILE A 10 -2.24 25.75 -4.67
CA ILE A 10 -1.71 25.55 -3.33
C ILE A 10 -2.30 26.65 -2.44
N ASP A 11 -2.64 26.32 -1.20
CA ASP A 11 -3.07 27.32 -0.23
C ASP A 11 -1.90 28.16 0.31
N ASP A 12 -2.20 29.06 1.24
CA ASP A 12 -1.23 29.94 1.88
C ASP A 12 -0.17 29.21 2.72
N LEU A 13 -0.45 27.99 3.15
CA LEU A 13 0.44 27.16 3.97
C LEU A 13 1.21 26.12 3.16
N GLY A 14 1.03 26.05 1.84
CA GLY A 14 1.71 25.06 1.01
C GLY A 14 0.96 23.74 0.83
N ARG A 15 -0.30 23.64 1.26
CA ARG A 15 -1.08 22.39 1.17
C ARG A 15 -1.81 22.30 -0.16
N LEU A 16 -1.92 21.07 -0.67
CA LEU A 16 -2.71 20.74 -1.86
C LEU A 16 -3.98 19.98 -1.47
N VAL A 17 -5.12 20.40 -2.01
CA VAL A 17 -6.39 19.68 -1.80
C VAL A 17 -6.53 18.55 -2.82
N ILE A 18 -6.68 17.31 -2.34
CA ILE A 18 -7.01 16.15 -3.18
C ILE A 18 -8.52 16.16 -3.50
N PRO A 19 -8.92 16.19 -4.79
CA PRO A 19 -10.33 16.12 -5.19
C PRO A 19 -11.07 14.92 -4.61
N LYS A 20 -12.35 15.11 -4.26
CA LYS A 20 -13.18 14.09 -3.58
C LYS A 20 -13.33 12.82 -4.41
N GLU A 21 -13.38 12.95 -5.73
CA GLU A 21 -13.50 11.84 -6.67
C GLU A 21 -12.28 10.91 -6.58
N ILE A 22 -11.07 11.48 -6.56
CA ILE A 22 -9.82 10.72 -6.42
C ILE A 22 -9.80 10.01 -5.07
N ARG A 23 -10.15 10.72 -3.99
CA ARG A 23 -10.22 10.11 -2.66
C ARG A 23 -11.19 8.93 -2.60
N LYS A 24 -12.40 9.11 -3.14
CA LYS A 24 -13.45 8.07 -3.12
C LYS A 24 -13.03 6.81 -3.88
N VAL A 25 -12.37 6.96 -5.03
CA VAL A 25 -11.89 5.82 -5.83
C VAL A 25 -10.79 5.03 -5.10
N ASN A 26 -9.96 5.71 -4.31
CA ASN A 26 -8.85 5.07 -3.59
C ASN A 26 -9.18 4.76 -2.12
N GLY A 27 -10.38 5.07 -1.62
CA GLY A 27 -10.74 4.85 -0.21
C GLY A 27 -10.01 5.76 0.78
N TRP A 28 -9.49 6.91 0.32
CA TRP A 28 -8.75 7.84 1.19
C TRP A 28 -9.69 8.68 2.03
N GLU A 29 -9.66 8.43 3.33
CA GLU A 29 -10.41 9.15 4.33
C GLU A 29 -9.54 10.22 5.01
N ALA A 30 -10.17 11.06 5.84
CA ALA A 30 -9.44 12.03 6.63
C ALA A 30 -8.46 11.29 7.56
N GLY A 31 -7.18 11.62 7.48
CA GLY A 31 -6.13 10.98 8.27
C GLY A 31 -5.43 9.81 7.59
N THR A 32 -5.85 9.39 6.39
CA THR A 32 -5.09 8.40 5.61
C THR A 32 -3.65 8.90 5.42
N PRO A 33 -2.63 8.11 5.81
CA PRO A 33 -1.25 8.52 5.70
C PRO A 33 -0.84 8.53 4.22
N MET A 34 -0.16 9.59 3.80
CA MET A 34 0.24 9.78 2.40
C MET A 34 1.75 10.00 2.32
N GLU A 35 2.36 9.45 1.29
CA GLU A 35 3.78 9.54 1.02
C GLU A 35 4.03 10.34 -0.27
N PHE A 36 5.02 11.24 -0.22
CA PHE A 36 5.41 12.08 -1.34
C PHE A 36 6.73 11.60 -1.95
N PHE A 37 6.75 11.47 -3.27
CA PHE A 37 7.93 11.14 -4.05
C PHE A 37 8.24 12.29 -5.01
N VAL A 38 9.49 12.72 -5.03
CA VAL A 38 9.96 13.81 -5.90
C VAL A 38 10.97 13.27 -6.90
N SER A 39 10.80 13.64 -8.16
CA SER A 39 11.68 13.30 -9.27
C SER A 39 11.82 14.50 -10.21
N ASN A 40 12.71 14.40 -11.20
CA ASN A 40 12.88 15.47 -12.20
C ASN A 40 11.60 15.71 -13.03
N ASP A 41 10.74 14.71 -13.18
CA ASP A 41 9.50 14.78 -13.95
C ASP A 41 8.30 15.28 -13.13
N GLY A 42 8.52 15.58 -11.84
CA GLY A 42 7.52 16.10 -10.93
C GLY A 42 7.36 15.25 -9.67
N MET A 43 6.17 15.34 -9.08
CA MET A 43 5.84 14.75 -7.78
C MET A 43 4.75 13.69 -7.92
N VAL A 44 4.91 12.57 -7.23
CA VAL A 44 3.92 11.50 -7.10
C VAL A 44 3.51 11.38 -5.64
N VAL A 45 2.21 11.18 -5.41
CA VAL A 45 1.64 10.97 -4.08
C VAL A 45 0.95 9.60 -4.08
N ARG A 46 1.22 8.80 -3.06
CA ARG A 46 0.55 7.51 -2.84
C ARG A 46 0.17 7.35 -1.37
N GLU A 47 -0.75 6.44 -1.10
CA GLU A 47 -1.02 6.00 0.26
C GLU A 47 0.25 5.40 0.86
N PHE A 48 0.56 5.81 2.09
CA PHE A 48 1.66 5.24 2.84
C PHE A 48 1.18 3.94 3.49
N VAL A 49 1.82 2.84 3.11
CA VAL A 49 1.64 1.55 3.77
C VAL A 49 2.92 1.32 4.57
N ALA A 50 2.80 1.19 5.89
CA ALA A 50 3.94 0.84 6.70
C ALA A 50 4.43 -0.55 6.27
N PHE A 51 5.73 -0.70 6.03
CA PHE A 51 6.31 -1.99 5.63
C PHE A 51 5.98 -3.12 6.60
N ASP A 52 5.79 -2.80 7.89
CA ASP A 52 5.38 -3.78 8.89
C ASP A 52 3.93 -4.26 8.70
N GLU A 53 3.01 -3.37 8.31
CA GLU A 53 1.62 -3.74 8.04
C GLU A 53 1.50 -4.63 6.80
N GLU A 54 2.28 -4.35 5.75
CA GLU A 54 2.33 -5.20 4.55
C GLU A 54 2.91 -6.59 4.87
N LYS A 55 3.98 -6.65 5.68
CA LYS A 55 4.55 -7.92 6.15
C LYS A 55 3.54 -8.71 6.98
N GLU A 56 2.81 -8.07 7.90
CA GLU A 56 1.79 -8.75 8.70
C GLU A 56 0.62 -9.24 7.84
N ALA A 57 0.12 -8.44 6.90
CA ALA A 57 -0.94 -8.87 5.98
C ALA A 57 -0.52 -10.09 5.14
N ILE A 58 0.73 -10.12 4.65
CA ILE A 58 1.27 -11.26 3.91
C ILE A 58 1.40 -12.49 4.84
N LYS A 59 1.87 -12.30 6.08
CA LYS A 59 1.94 -13.41 7.07
C LYS A 59 0.56 -14.00 7.33
N GLU A 60 -0.45 -13.18 7.56
CA GLU A 60 -1.83 -13.63 7.78
C GLU A 60 -2.35 -14.43 6.59
N GLY A 61 -2.14 -13.94 5.36
CA GLY A 61 -2.50 -14.66 4.14
C GLY A 61 -1.78 -16.01 3.99
N LEU A 62 -0.50 -16.08 4.34
CA LEU A 62 0.28 -17.33 4.33
C LEU A 62 -0.23 -18.33 5.37
N VAL A 63 -0.51 -17.87 6.60
CA VAL A 63 -1.05 -18.73 7.66
C VAL A 63 -2.41 -19.29 7.26
N TYR A 64 -3.30 -18.45 6.74
CA TYR A 64 -4.59 -18.88 6.21
C TYR A 64 -4.42 -19.96 5.13
N ALA A 65 -3.50 -19.77 4.17
CA ALA A 65 -3.25 -20.75 3.11
C ALA A 65 -2.66 -22.07 3.64
N ILE A 66 -1.80 -22.04 4.66
CA ILE A 66 -1.24 -23.22 5.32
C ILE A 66 -2.34 -24.04 6.02
N ASP A 67 -3.30 -23.36 6.66
CA ASP A 67 -4.39 -24.00 7.40
C ASP A 67 -5.44 -24.66 6.48
N HIS A 68 -5.52 -24.21 5.22
CA HIS A 68 -6.55 -24.65 4.26
C HIS A 68 -5.98 -25.44 3.07
N THR A 69 -4.69 -25.80 3.07
CA THR A 69 -4.10 -26.65 2.03
C THR A 69 -3.99 -28.11 2.46
N ASP A 70 -4.56 -29.01 1.66
CA ASP A 70 -4.40 -30.46 1.81
C ASP A 70 -3.15 -30.99 1.10
N ASN A 71 -2.48 -30.17 0.29
CA ASN A 71 -1.28 -30.56 -0.44
C ASN A 71 -0.02 -30.37 0.44
N PRO A 72 0.69 -31.47 0.81
CA PRO A 72 1.85 -31.38 1.70
C PRO A 72 3.03 -30.61 1.10
N ALA A 73 3.25 -30.70 -0.21
CA ALA A 73 4.35 -29.99 -0.88
C ALA A 73 4.11 -28.48 -0.90
N VAL A 74 2.85 -28.06 -1.10
CA VAL A 74 2.45 -26.65 -1.04
C VAL A 74 2.57 -26.15 0.40
N LYS A 75 2.13 -26.95 1.39
CA LYS A 75 2.25 -26.60 2.80
C LYS A 75 3.70 -26.32 3.21
N GLU A 76 4.62 -27.22 2.85
CA GLU A 76 6.05 -27.06 3.13
C GLU A 76 6.64 -25.81 2.45
N MET A 77 6.24 -25.51 1.22
CA MET A 77 6.68 -24.32 0.51
C MET A 77 6.21 -23.02 1.19
N LEU A 78 4.95 -22.98 1.65
CA LEU A 78 4.39 -21.83 2.36
C LEU A 78 5.04 -21.62 3.73
N GLU A 79 5.32 -22.70 4.46
CA GLU A 79 6.03 -22.64 5.75
C GLU A 79 7.46 -22.08 5.57
N ARG A 80 8.17 -22.49 4.53
CA ARG A 80 9.50 -21.93 4.19
C ARG A 80 9.43 -20.44 3.85
N ALA A 81 8.42 -20.02 3.09
CA ALA A 81 8.20 -18.62 2.77
C ALA A 81 7.95 -17.79 4.05
N LEU A 82 7.14 -18.30 4.97
CA LEU A 82 6.84 -17.65 6.26
C LEU A 82 8.10 -17.47 7.12
N VAL A 83 9.01 -18.47 7.15
CA VAL A 83 10.28 -18.38 7.87
C VAL A 83 11.20 -17.31 7.28
N HIS A 84 11.27 -17.22 5.94
CA HIS A 84 12.08 -16.19 5.27
C HIS A 84 11.59 -14.77 5.56
N LEU A 85 10.28 -14.61 5.70
CA LEU A 85 9.64 -13.33 5.99
C LEU A 85 9.84 -12.86 7.43
N LYS A 86 10.16 -13.77 8.36
CA LYS A 86 10.50 -13.45 9.76
C LYS A 86 11.96 -13.03 9.97
N ASN A 87 12.85 -13.41 9.05
CA ASN A 87 14.30 -13.20 9.17
C ASN A 87 14.82 -11.96 8.41
N ASN A 88 13.94 -11.23 7.71
CA ASN A 88 14.19 -9.97 6.99
C ASN A 88 13.24 -8.88 7.51
#